data_AF-A0A969JXQ5-F1
#
_entry.id   AF-A0A969JXQ5-F1
#
_cell.length_a   1.000
_cell.length_b   1.000
_cell.length_c   1.000
_cell.angle_alpha   90.00
_cell.angle_beta   90.00
_cell.angle_gamma   90.00
#
_symmetry.space_group_name_H-M   'P 1'
#
loop_
_entity.id
_entity.type
_entity.pdbx_description
1 polymer ?
#
loop_
_entity_poly.entity_id
_entity_poly.type
_entity_poly.pdbx_seq_one_letter_code
_entity_poly.pdbx_strand_id
1 'polypeptide(L)'
;MPFERVKEKVQLARGQRNGRLTEAAVGRGLACIDRFAQRLRGIPPDHVRVVGTSALREATNPEVFMPAAERMLGCPVRILGGDEEAELIFLGVSHALASGSEKWLVIDIGGGSTEFAHGTAFAPEQVRSVRLGCVGLTDQFFGEETVTPDDYRAARLEAVRLLQGVAPALKACANGRVLGTSGTIESVASVLGANGFSDGSITRAGLARLERAMLERRWVAQAGVPGLAPERIDIFPAGWRRSARCSKYSS
;
A
#
# COMPACT_ATOMS: atom_id res chain seq x y z
N MET A 1 14.31 -2.64 18.91
CA MET A 1 12.96 -2.07 18.68
C MET A 1 13.12 -0.60 18.34
N PRO A 2 12.36 -0.05 17.37
CA PRO A 2 12.42 1.37 17.04
C PRO A 2 11.96 2.22 18.24
N PHE A 3 12.60 3.38 18.44
CA PHE A 3 12.26 4.33 19.51
C PHE A 3 10.91 5.00 19.28
N GLU A 4 10.56 5.31 18.03
CA GLU A 4 9.29 5.92 17.65
C GLU A 4 8.90 5.44 16.24
N ARG A 5 7.59 5.23 16.00
CA ARG A 5 7.02 5.00 14.66
C ARG A 5 5.83 5.92 14.48
N VAL A 6 5.90 6.82 13.51
CA VAL A 6 4.83 7.77 13.17
C VAL A 6 4.36 7.51 11.73
N LYS A 7 3.06 7.58 11.50
CA LYS A 7 2.44 7.40 10.18
C LYS A 7 1.33 8.42 10.00
N GLU A 8 1.24 9.01 8.81
CA GLU A 8 0.18 9.95 8.46
C GLU A 8 -0.35 9.70 7.03
N LYS A 9 -1.66 9.80 6.84
CA LYS A 9 -2.32 9.57 5.55
C LYS A 9 -2.31 10.84 4.69
N VAL A 10 -1.38 10.92 3.72
CA VAL A 10 -1.28 12.05 2.77
C VAL A 10 -2.05 11.82 1.47
N GLN A 11 -2.12 10.55 1.01
CA GLN A 11 -2.70 10.15 -0.27
C GLN A 11 -2.14 10.93 -1.47
N LEU A 12 -0.80 11.00 -1.58
CA LEU A 12 -0.14 11.75 -2.65
C LEU A 12 -0.50 11.22 -4.05
N ALA A 13 -0.55 9.90 -4.23
CA ALA A 13 -0.95 9.25 -5.48
C ALA A 13 -2.36 9.64 -5.95
N ARG A 14 -3.35 9.68 -5.05
CA ARG A 14 -4.75 10.07 -5.37
C ARG A 14 -4.86 11.52 -5.84
N GLY A 15 -3.92 12.35 -5.40
CA GLY A 15 -3.81 13.74 -5.80
C GLY A 15 -3.06 13.95 -7.12
N GLN A 16 -2.87 12.92 -7.93
CA GLN A 16 -2.31 13.06 -9.27
C GLN A 16 -3.40 13.19 -10.34
N ARG A 17 -3.15 14.05 -11.33
CA ARG A 17 -3.98 14.24 -12.53
C ARG A 17 -3.07 14.26 -13.73
N ASN A 18 -3.25 13.33 -14.67
CA ASN A 18 -2.39 13.17 -15.84
C ASN A 18 -0.90 13.08 -15.48
N GLY A 19 -0.57 12.33 -14.41
CA GLY A 19 0.78 12.21 -13.88
C GLY A 19 1.30 13.43 -13.12
N ARG A 20 0.55 14.53 -13.02
CA ARG A 20 0.96 15.73 -12.28
C ARG A 20 0.40 15.74 -10.88
N LEU A 21 1.22 16.07 -9.88
CA LEU A 21 0.78 16.38 -8.53
C LEU A 21 -0.08 17.65 -8.52
N THR A 22 -1.28 17.55 -7.95
CA THR A 22 -2.17 18.71 -7.71
C THR A 22 -1.68 19.53 -6.52
N GLU A 23 -1.97 20.83 -6.52
CA GLU A 23 -1.64 21.74 -5.42
C GLU A 23 -2.19 21.24 -4.08
N ALA A 24 -3.40 20.69 -4.07
CA ALA A 24 -4.00 20.12 -2.87
C ALA A 24 -3.20 18.92 -2.31
N ALA A 25 -2.66 18.06 -3.18
CA ALA A 25 -1.82 16.93 -2.75
C ALA A 25 -0.46 17.41 -2.22
N VAL A 26 0.13 18.38 -2.91
CA VAL A 26 1.39 19.02 -2.51
C VAL A 26 1.23 19.66 -1.13
N GLY A 27 0.18 20.46 -0.93
CA GLY A 27 -0.11 21.12 0.34
C GLY A 27 -0.26 20.13 1.50
N ARG A 28 -1.04 19.04 1.32
CA ARG A 28 -1.16 17.98 2.33
C ARG A 28 0.18 17.32 2.64
N GLY A 29 0.96 17.00 1.60
CA GLY A 29 2.26 16.35 1.77
C GLY A 29 3.27 17.24 2.48
N LEU A 30 3.38 18.52 2.12
CA LEU A 30 4.28 19.46 2.78
C LEU A 30 3.87 19.74 4.22
N ALA A 31 2.57 19.80 4.52
CA ALA A 31 2.09 19.89 5.91
C ALA A 31 2.52 18.67 6.75
N CYS A 32 2.50 17.46 6.17
CA CYS A 32 3.02 16.26 6.84
C CYS A 32 4.53 16.33 7.03
N ILE A 33 5.27 16.78 6.01
CA ILE A 33 6.73 16.96 6.09
C ILE A 33 7.10 17.97 7.18
N ASP A 34 6.35 19.06 7.35
CA ASP A 34 6.58 20.03 8.43
C ASP A 34 6.53 19.36 9.81
N ARG A 35 5.49 18.57 10.06
CA ARG A 35 5.33 17.84 11.32
C ARG A 35 6.44 16.81 11.56
N PHE A 36 7.00 16.23 10.49
CA PHE A 36 8.11 15.28 10.60
C PHE A 36 9.43 16.01 10.82
N ALA A 37 9.68 17.12 10.11
CA ALA A 37 10.83 17.98 10.30
C ALA A 37 10.93 18.50 11.75
N GLN A 38 9.79 18.83 12.38
CA GLN A 38 9.73 19.20 13.79
C GLN A 38 10.24 18.09 14.72
N ARG A 39 9.95 16.82 14.41
CA ARG A 39 10.41 15.65 15.18
C ARG A 39 11.86 15.29 14.93
N LEU A 40 12.36 15.56 13.72
CA LEU A 40 13.75 15.30 13.33
C LEU A 40 14.72 16.37 13.86
N ARG A 41 14.23 17.43 14.52
CA ARG A 41 15.09 18.48 15.10
C ARG A 41 16.09 17.88 16.07
N GLY A 42 17.37 18.23 15.89
CA GLY A 42 18.48 17.74 16.71
C GLY A 42 19.07 16.41 16.24
N ILE A 43 18.50 15.76 15.23
CA ILE A 43 19.12 14.60 14.58
C ILE A 43 20.07 15.11 13.48
N PRO A 44 21.35 14.69 13.46
CA PRO A 44 22.27 15.06 12.39
C PRO A 44 21.74 14.63 11.01
N PRO A 45 21.81 15.48 9.96
CA PRO A 45 21.32 15.16 8.63
C PRO A 45 21.89 13.86 8.04
N ASP A 46 23.14 13.52 8.35
CA ASP A 46 23.79 12.28 7.90
C ASP A 46 23.15 11.00 8.47
N HIS A 47 22.38 11.13 9.55
CA HIS A 47 21.64 10.05 10.18
C HIS A 47 20.18 10.01 9.72
N VAL A 48 19.78 10.88 8.79
CA VAL A 48 18.43 10.95 8.23
C VAL A 48 18.47 10.48 6.78
N ARG A 49 17.65 9.49 6.45
CA ARG A 49 17.41 9.05 5.07
C ARG A 49 15.94 9.27 4.75
N VAL A 50 15.67 10.10 3.74
CA VAL A 50 14.31 10.35 3.26
C VAL A 50 14.19 9.83 1.83
N VAL A 51 13.18 9.00 1.62
CA VAL A 51 12.95 8.33 0.33
C VAL A 51 11.55 8.62 -0.18
N GLY A 52 11.44 8.82 -1.50
CA GLY A 52 10.20 8.93 -2.24
C GLY A 52 10.01 7.70 -3.13
N THR A 53 8.79 7.17 -3.20
CA THR A 53 8.49 5.94 -3.95
C THR A 53 7.50 6.21 -5.10
N SER A 54 6.64 5.26 -5.46
CA SER A 54 5.76 5.30 -6.65
C SER A 54 5.13 6.67 -6.95
N ALA A 55 4.49 7.31 -5.96
CA ALA A 55 3.85 8.60 -6.20
C ALA A 55 4.83 9.69 -6.68
N LEU A 56 6.02 9.81 -6.09
CA LEU A 56 7.01 10.81 -6.52
C LEU A 56 7.74 10.36 -7.80
N ARG A 57 8.02 9.05 -7.92
CA ARG A 57 8.64 8.43 -9.10
C ARG A 57 7.80 8.61 -10.38
N GLU A 58 6.48 8.55 -10.25
CA GLU A 58 5.53 8.66 -11.37
C GLU A 58 5.09 10.09 -11.66
N ALA A 59 5.37 11.03 -10.74
CA ALA A 59 5.02 12.42 -10.94
C ALA A 59 5.83 13.02 -12.10
N THR A 60 5.16 13.72 -13.00
CA THR A 60 5.82 14.47 -14.10
C THR A 60 6.28 15.87 -13.69
N ASN A 61 5.96 16.27 -12.45
CA ASN A 61 6.31 17.56 -11.87
C ASN A 61 6.82 17.46 -10.42
N PRO A 62 7.76 16.55 -10.07
CA PRO A 62 8.21 16.37 -8.69
C PRO A 62 8.85 17.64 -8.09
N GLU A 63 9.33 18.56 -8.94
CA GLU A 63 9.92 19.85 -8.57
C GLU A 63 8.97 20.78 -7.82
N VAL A 64 7.65 20.58 -7.92
CA VAL A 64 6.67 21.36 -7.13
C VAL A 64 6.62 20.92 -5.67
N PHE A 65 7.20 19.75 -5.35
CA PHE A 65 7.16 19.15 -4.02
C PHE A 65 8.55 19.04 -3.39
N MET A 66 9.51 18.43 -4.09
CA MET A 66 10.79 18.04 -3.51
C MET A 66 11.60 19.22 -2.94
N PRO A 67 11.82 20.34 -3.64
CA PRO A 67 12.64 21.44 -3.12
C PRO A 67 12.05 22.09 -1.86
N ALA A 68 10.72 22.08 -1.73
CA ALA A 68 10.07 22.54 -0.50
C ALA A 68 10.26 21.53 0.63
N ALA A 69 10.04 20.23 0.35
CA ALA A 69 10.23 19.17 1.33
C ALA A 69 11.68 19.10 1.86
N GLU A 70 12.67 19.16 0.97
CA GLU A 70 14.09 19.12 1.31
C GLU A 70 14.52 20.29 2.19
N ARG A 71 14.04 21.51 1.89
CA ARG A 71 14.30 22.69 2.74
C ARG A 71 13.72 22.53 4.14
N MET A 72 12.55 21.90 4.27
CA MET A 72 11.91 21.67 5.57
C MET A 72 12.63 20.58 6.36
N LEU A 73 13.06 19.51 5.69
CA LEU A 73 13.76 18.38 6.30
C LEU A 73 15.24 18.67 6.62
N GLY A 74 15.87 19.58 5.89
CA GLY A 74 17.31 19.84 6.00
C GLY A 74 18.19 18.75 5.38
N CYS A 75 17.61 17.84 4.59
CA CYS A 75 18.31 16.74 3.92
C CYS A 75 17.64 16.42 2.57
N PRO A 76 18.35 15.80 1.61
CA PRO A 76 17.80 15.47 0.30
C PRO A 76 16.72 14.39 0.38
N VAL A 77 15.75 14.46 -0.53
CA VAL A 77 14.74 13.41 -0.73
C VAL A 77 15.15 12.60 -1.95
N ARG A 78 15.42 11.31 -1.75
CA ARG A 78 15.84 10.42 -2.84
C ARG A 78 14.65 9.64 -3.39
N ILE A 79 14.37 9.79 -4.69
CA ILE A 79 13.37 8.93 -5.35
C ILE A 79 14.01 7.57 -5.62
N LEU A 80 13.38 6.51 -5.12
CA LEU A 80 13.82 5.13 -5.34
C LEU A 80 13.31 4.60 -6.67
N GLY A 81 14.14 3.80 -7.35
CA GLY A 81 13.65 2.88 -8.38
C GLY A 81 12.71 1.83 -7.77
N GLY A 82 11.81 1.26 -8.58
CA GLY A 82 10.88 0.24 -8.06
C GLY A 82 11.60 -1.02 -7.57
N ASP A 83 12.62 -1.47 -8.28
CA ASP A 83 13.41 -2.65 -7.87
C ASP A 83 14.23 -2.36 -6.61
N GLU A 84 14.77 -1.14 -6.47
CA GLU A 84 15.48 -0.71 -5.25
C GLU A 84 14.54 -0.63 -4.03
N GLU A 85 13.30 -0.16 -4.24
CA GLU A 85 12.26 -0.18 -3.21
C GLU A 85 11.97 -1.61 -2.75
N ALA A 86 11.86 -2.56 -3.69
CA ALA A 86 11.66 -3.98 -3.39
C ALA A 86 12.85 -4.59 -2.61
N GLU A 87 14.10 -4.24 -2.95
CA GLU A 87 15.29 -4.67 -2.22
C GLU A 87 15.29 -4.17 -0.77
N LEU A 88 15.00 -2.88 -0.56
CA LEU A 88 14.95 -2.28 0.78
C LEU A 88 13.83 -2.87 1.64
N ILE A 89 12.67 -3.15 1.04
CA ILE A 89 11.57 -3.84 1.70
C ILE A 89 12.00 -5.25 2.14
N PHE A 90 12.65 -6.00 1.24
CA PHE A 90 13.17 -7.33 1.56
C PHE A 90 14.11 -7.27 2.76
N LEU A 91 15.10 -6.38 2.73
CA LEU A 91 16.05 -6.21 3.85
C LEU A 91 15.34 -5.84 5.15
N GLY A 92 14.35 -4.95 5.10
CA GLY A 92 13.54 -4.59 6.28
C GLY A 92 12.82 -5.78 6.89
N VAL A 93 12.20 -6.62 6.06
CA VAL A 93 11.55 -7.86 6.49
C VAL A 93 12.57 -8.87 7.03
N SER A 94 13.71 -9.03 6.36
CA SER A 94 14.79 -9.92 6.79
C SER A 94 15.38 -9.53 8.14
N HIS A 95 15.48 -8.23 8.46
CA HIS A 95 15.91 -7.78 9.79
C HIS A 95 14.87 -8.03 10.89
N ALA A 96 13.59 -8.13 10.54
CA ALA A 96 12.53 -8.43 11.49
C ALA A 96 12.41 -9.95 11.80
N LEU A 97 12.92 -10.80 10.90
CA LEU A 97 12.86 -12.24 11.01
C LEU A 97 14.22 -12.81 11.42
N ALA A 98 14.22 -13.88 12.21
CA ALA A 98 15.47 -14.56 12.56
C ALA A 98 16.11 -15.16 11.29
N SER A 99 17.42 -14.96 11.13
CA SER A 99 18.18 -15.46 9.99
C SER A 99 18.15 -16.99 9.92
N GLY A 100 17.74 -17.53 8.78
CA GLY A 100 17.80 -18.96 8.46
C GLY A 100 18.16 -19.18 6.98
N SER A 101 18.38 -20.43 6.59
CA SER A 101 18.66 -20.82 5.20
C SER A 101 17.42 -20.94 4.31
N GLU A 102 16.25 -20.63 4.85
CA GLU A 102 14.98 -20.67 4.13
C GLU A 102 14.92 -19.56 3.08
N LYS A 103 14.32 -19.88 1.92
CA LYS A 103 13.98 -18.93 0.87
C LYS A 103 12.56 -18.42 1.04
N TRP A 104 12.37 -17.13 0.82
CA TRP A 104 11.10 -16.45 1.07
C TRP A 104 10.80 -15.52 -0.09
N LEU A 105 9.52 -15.41 -0.43
CA LEU A 105 8.99 -14.37 -1.31
C LEU A 105 8.31 -13.31 -0.45
N VAL A 106 8.83 -12.09 -0.48
CA VAL A 106 8.22 -10.92 0.12
C VAL A 106 7.36 -10.21 -0.92
N ILE A 107 6.13 -9.89 -0.53
CA ILE A 107 5.17 -9.13 -1.33
C ILE A 107 4.74 -7.90 -0.52
N ASP A 108 4.92 -6.72 -1.10
CA ASP A 108 4.40 -5.46 -0.53
C ASP A 108 3.35 -4.87 -1.46
N ILE A 109 2.14 -4.62 -0.94
CA ILE A 109 1.06 -4.02 -1.73
C ILE A 109 0.82 -2.60 -1.24
N GLY A 110 1.45 -1.66 -1.93
CA GLY A 110 1.35 -0.22 -1.68
C GLY A 110 0.11 0.44 -2.30
N GLY A 111 0.16 1.78 -2.28
CA GLY A 111 -0.88 2.62 -2.87
C GLY A 111 -0.80 2.71 -4.39
N GLY A 112 0.41 2.86 -4.94
CA GLY A 112 0.67 3.02 -6.38
C GLY A 112 1.37 1.82 -7.05
N SER A 113 2.12 1.04 -6.29
CA SER A 113 2.89 -0.09 -6.78
C SER A 113 2.80 -1.31 -5.85
N THR A 114 3.22 -2.46 -6.38
CA THR A 114 3.37 -3.72 -5.66
C THR A 114 4.78 -4.25 -5.92
N GLU A 115 5.51 -4.49 -4.85
CA GLU A 115 6.88 -4.96 -4.87
C GLU A 115 6.94 -6.46 -4.55
N PHE A 116 7.84 -7.15 -5.25
CA PHE A 116 8.12 -8.56 -5.07
C PHE A 116 9.62 -8.74 -4.90
N ALA A 117 10.03 -9.44 -3.86
CA ALA A 117 11.43 -9.77 -3.65
C ALA A 117 11.57 -11.20 -3.15
N HIS A 118 12.37 -12.01 -3.83
CA HIS A 118 12.67 -13.37 -3.45
C HIS A 118 14.15 -13.51 -3.11
N GLY A 119 14.45 -14.17 -2.00
CA GLY A 119 15.83 -14.34 -1.56
C GLY A 119 15.95 -15.16 -0.28
N THR A 120 17.17 -15.18 0.24
CA THR A 120 17.57 -15.92 1.45
C THR A 120 18.24 -14.97 2.43
N ALA A 121 17.89 -15.04 3.72
CA ALA A 121 18.48 -14.18 4.74
C ALA A 121 18.49 -12.69 4.32
N PHE A 122 19.66 -12.07 4.15
CA PHE A 122 19.82 -10.66 3.75
C PHE A 122 20.17 -10.47 2.26
N ALA A 123 20.05 -11.52 1.44
CA ALA A 123 20.41 -11.50 0.03
C ALA A 123 19.15 -11.62 -0.86
N PRO A 124 18.61 -10.52 -1.39
CA PRO A 124 17.60 -10.58 -2.45
C PRO A 124 18.25 -11.15 -3.73
N GLU A 125 17.64 -12.19 -4.29
CA GLU A 125 18.10 -12.85 -5.52
C GLU A 125 17.31 -12.37 -6.75
N GLN A 126 16.04 -12.04 -6.55
CA GLN A 126 15.16 -11.53 -7.59
C GLN A 126 14.26 -10.45 -7.01
N VAL A 127 14.19 -9.31 -7.68
CA VAL A 127 13.32 -8.19 -7.29
C VAL A 127 12.54 -7.68 -8.48
N ARG A 128 11.28 -7.31 -8.26
CA ARG A 128 10.40 -6.73 -9.28
C ARG A 128 9.45 -5.75 -8.63
N SER A 129 9.25 -4.60 -9.27
CA SER A 129 8.16 -3.68 -8.96
C SER A 129 7.15 -3.64 -10.10
N VAL A 130 5.87 -3.77 -9.78
CA VAL A 130 4.75 -3.63 -10.73
C VAL A 130 3.94 -2.40 -10.36
N ARG A 131 3.56 -1.60 -11.37
CA ARG A 131 2.65 -0.46 -11.21
C ARG A 131 1.21 -0.93 -10.99
N LEU A 132 0.98 -1.51 -9.81
CA LEU A 132 -0.26 -2.09 -9.35
C LEU A 132 -0.41 -1.71 -7.88
N GLY A 133 -1.35 -0.84 -7.55
CA GLY A 133 -1.56 -0.42 -6.17
C GLY A 133 -3.04 -0.28 -5.83
N CYS A 134 -3.36 -0.35 -4.54
CA CYS A 134 -4.75 -0.31 -4.08
C CYS A 134 -5.46 1.01 -4.40
N VAL A 135 -4.74 2.14 -4.42
CA VAL A 135 -5.34 3.46 -4.74
C VAL A 135 -5.68 3.51 -6.23
N GLY A 136 -4.75 3.14 -7.11
CA GLY A 136 -4.97 3.18 -8.56
C GLY A 136 -6.11 2.26 -9.01
N LEU A 137 -6.16 1.02 -8.50
CA LEU A 137 -7.27 0.11 -8.79
C LEU A 137 -8.60 0.64 -8.28
N THR A 138 -8.61 1.24 -7.08
CA THR A 138 -9.84 1.79 -6.51
C THR A 138 -10.35 2.97 -7.33
N ASP A 139 -9.49 3.95 -7.63
CA ASP A 139 -9.90 5.11 -8.42
C ASP A 139 -10.36 4.73 -9.85
N GLN A 140 -9.83 3.63 -10.42
CA GLN A 140 -10.18 3.16 -11.76
C GLN A 140 -11.47 2.34 -11.82
N PHE A 141 -11.70 1.45 -10.84
CA PHE A 141 -12.79 0.46 -10.92
C PHE A 141 -13.87 0.62 -9.85
N PHE A 142 -13.56 1.29 -8.74
CA PHE A 142 -14.48 1.45 -7.61
C PHE A 142 -14.83 2.94 -7.46
N GLY A 143 -15.76 3.42 -8.28
CA GLY A 143 -16.31 4.78 -8.19
C GLY A 143 -17.34 4.90 -7.06
N GLU A 144 -17.72 6.12 -6.64
CA GLU A 144 -18.45 6.49 -5.39
C GLU A 144 -19.76 5.73 -5.04
N GLU A 145 -20.30 4.94 -5.96
CA GLU A 145 -21.49 4.13 -5.77
C GLU A 145 -21.21 2.80 -5.05
N THR A 146 -22.11 1.81 -5.15
CA THR A 146 -21.87 0.49 -4.57
C THR A 146 -21.07 -0.37 -5.52
N VAL A 147 -19.93 -0.90 -5.06
CA VAL A 147 -19.13 -1.88 -5.82
C VAL A 147 -20.01 -3.06 -6.26
N THR A 148 -20.02 -3.30 -7.57
CA THR A 148 -20.73 -4.42 -8.18
C THR A 148 -19.81 -5.62 -8.36
N PRO A 149 -20.37 -6.84 -8.53
CA PRO A 149 -19.56 -7.99 -8.93
C PRO A 149 -18.81 -7.78 -10.24
N ASP A 150 -19.33 -6.98 -11.17
CA ASP A 150 -18.67 -6.67 -12.43
C ASP A 150 -17.45 -5.76 -12.24
N ASP A 151 -17.56 -4.73 -11.41
CA ASP A 151 -16.44 -3.84 -11.06
C ASP A 151 -15.29 -4.65 -10.44
N TYR A 152 -15.63 -5.55 -9.50
CA TYR A 152 -14.65 -6.42 -8.86
C TYR A 152 -13.99 -7.36 -9.88
N ARG A 153 -14.77 -7.98 -10.78
CA ARG A 153 -14.24 -8.83 -11.85
C ARG A 153 -13.29 -8.06 -12.77
N ALA A 154 -13.65 -6.84 -13.14
CA ALA A 154 -12.82 -5.97 -13.99
C ALA A 154 -11.49 -5.61 -13.30
N ALA A 155 -11.55 -5.17 -12.04
CA ALA A 155 -10.35 -4.86 -11.25
C ALA A 155 -9.43 -6.08 -11.09
N ARG A 156 -10.02 -7.26 -10.84
CA ARG A 156 -9.27 -8.51 -10.72
C ARG A 156 -8.61 -8.90 -12.04
N LEU A 157 -9.31 -8.76 -13.17
CA LEU A 157 -8.76 -9.06 -14.49
C LEU A 157 -7.58 -8.13 -14.81
N GLU A 158 -7.71 -6.85 -14.49
CA GLU A 158 -6.63 -5.88 -14.67
C GLU A 158 -5.41 -6.18 -13.79
N ALA A 159 -5.62 -6.50 -12.52
CA ALA A 159 -4.54 -6.94 -11.64
C ALA A 159 -3.83 -8.18 -12.20
N VAL A 160 -4.58 -9.18 -12.68
CA VAL A 160 -4.00 -10.37 -13.34
C VAL A 160 -3.20 -9.97 -14.57
N ARG A 161 -3.73 -9.10 -15.44
CA ARG A 161 -3.06 -8.62 -16.65
C ARG A 161 -1.72 -7.95 -16.32
N LEU A 162 -1.71 -7.03 -15.35
CA LEU A 162 -0.50 -6.33 -14.92
C LEU A 162 0.55 -7.27 -14.32
N LEU A 163 0.11 -8.35 -13.66
CA LEU A 163 1.00 -9.35 -13.07
C LEU A 163 1.51 -10.40 -14.07
N GLN A 164 0.98 -10.47 -15.30
CA GLN A 164 1.39 -11.49 -16.30
C GLN A 164 2.90 -11.48 -16.55
N GLY A 165 3.52 -10.30 -16.60
CA GLY A 165 4.96 -10.14 -16.85
C GLY A 165 5.85 -10.68 -15.73
N VAL A 166 5.35 -10.71 -14.48
CA VAL A 166 6.11 -11.18 -13.31
C VAL A 166 5.71 -12.58 -12.85
N ALA A 167 4.54 -13.08 -13.27
CA ALA A 167 3.98 -14.35 -12.83
C ALA A 167 4.94 -15.56 -12.99
N PRO A 168 5.71 -15.72 -14.09
CA PRO A 168 6.66 -16.82 -14.20
C PRO A 168 7.76 -16.78 -13.13
N ALA A 169 8.32 -15.60 -12.86
CA ALA A 169 9.34 -15.42 -11.82
C ALA A 169 8.76 -15.71 -10.42
N LEU A 170 7.55 -15.22 -10.14
CA LEU A 170 6.86 -15.48 -8.87
C LEU A 170 6.57 -16.97 -8.67
N LYS A 171 6.15 -17.69 -9.71
CA LYS A 171 5.91 -19.14 -9.63
C LYS A 171 7.18 -19.93 -9.33
N ALA A 172 8.31 -19.55 -9.93
CA ALA A 172 9.60 -20.20 -9.64
C ALA A 172 10.04 -19.98 -8.18
N CYS A 173 9.64 -18.84 -7.59
CA CYS A 173 9.94 -18.45 -6.21
C CYS A 173 8.90 -18.96 -5.18
N ALA A 174 7.80 -19.57 -5.62
CA ALA A 174 6.68 -19.95 -4.76
C ALA A 174 6.89 -21.26 -3.98
N ASN A 175 8.03 -21.93 -4.15
CA ASN A 175 8.36 -23.20 -3.46
C ASN A 175 8.85 -23.00 -2.01
N GLY A 176 8.48 -21.88 -1.37
CA GLY A 176 8.89 -21.51 -0.01
C GLY A 176 7.83 -20.68 0.70
N ARG A 177 8.20 -20.05 1.82
CA ARG A 177 7.28 -19.17 2.56
C ARG A 177 7.05 -17.87 1.83
N VAL A 178 5.79 -17.43 1.80
CA VAL A 178 5.40 -16.11 1.29
C VAL A 178 5.09 -15.20 2.46
N LEU A 179 5.70 -14.03 2.46
CA LEU A 179 5.50 -12.98 3.43
C LEU A 179 4.83 -11.80 2.77
N GLY A 180 3.87 -11.23 3.47
CA GLY A 180 3.19 -10.03 3.04
C GLY A 180 3.47 -8.86 3.98
N THR A 181 3.66 -7.68 3.42
CA THR A 181 3.86 -6.42 4.15
C THR A 181 2.91 -5.33 3.64
N SER A 182 2.87 -4.21 4.37
CA SER A 182 2.10 -3.00 4.11
C SER A 182 0.60 -3.13 4.42
N GLY A 183 -0.06 -1.96 4.40
CA GLY A 183 -1.38 -1.78 4.98
C GLY A 183 -2.48 -2.59 4.31
N THR A 184 -2.30 -2.99 3.05
CA THR A 184 -3.29 -3.81 2.33
C THR A 184 -3.30 -5.23 2.87
N ILE A 185 -2.12 -5.84 3.04
CA ILE A 185 -1.97 -7.19 3.57
C ILE A 185 -2.36 -7.21 5.05
N GLU A 186 -1.94 -6.22 5.84
CA GLU A 186 -2.36 -6.05 7.23
C GLU A 186 -3.89 -5.98 7.37
N SER A 187 -4.55 -5.19 6.50
CA SER A 187 -6.02 -5.06 6.50
C SER A 187 -6.69 -6.39 6.17
N VAL A 188 -6.23 -7.10 5.13
CA VAL A 188 -6.78 -8.40 4.76
C VAL A 188 -6.61 -9.42 5.88
N ALA A 189 -5.40 -9.53 6.46
CA ALA A 189 -5.13 -10.43 7.58
C ALA A 189 -6.06 -10.17 8.77
N SER A 190 -6.22 -8.89 9.16
CA SER A 190 -7.09 -8.50 10.26
C SER A 190 -8.56 -8.82 9.99
N VAL A 191 -9.06 -8.53 8.79
CA VAL A 191 -10.44 -8.88 8.40
C VAL A 191 -10.66 -10.39 8.39
N LEU A 192 -9.69 -11.17 7.88
CA LEU A 192 -9.81 -12.62 7.87
C LEU A 192 -9.88 -13.21 9.28
N GLY A 193 -9.02 -12.75 10.19
CA GLY A 193 -9.02 -13.17 11.60
C GLY A 193 -10.30 -12.78 12.33
N ALA A 194 -10.72 -11.51 12.21
CA ALA A 194 -11.89 -10.97 12.90
C ALA A 194 -13.22 -11.63 12.50
N ASN A 195 -13.29 -12.20 11.29
CA ASN A 195 -14.50 -12.85 10.77
C ASN A 195 -14.41 -14.39 10.81
N GLY A 196 -13.38 -14.97 11.44
CA GLY A 196 -13.18 -16.42 11.50
C GLY A 196 -13.01 -17.05 10.12
N PHE A 197 -12.48 -16.28 9.15
CA PHE A 197 -12.16 -16.77 7.81
C PHE A 197 -10.82 -17.48 7.77
N SER A 198 -9.90 -17.08 8.66
CA SER A 198 -8.66 -17.77 9.02
C SER A 198 -8.25 -17.37 10.44
N ASP A 199 -7.06 -17.81 10.88
CA ASP A 199 -6.38 -17.41 12.12
C ASP A 199 -5.61 -16.07 11.98
N GLY A 200 -5.87 -15.31 10.91
CA GLY A 200 -5.09 -14.13 10.52
C GLY A 200 -4.07 -14.41 9.41
N SER A 201 -3.77 -15.68 9.10
CA SER A 201 -3.03 -16.03 7.89
C SER A 201 -3.84 -15.79 6.63
N ILE A 202 -3.19 -15.31 5.56
CA ILE A 202 -3.84 -15.13 4.26
C ILE A 202 -3.77 -16.43 3.49
N THR A 203 -4.90 -17.13 3.41
CA THR A 203 -5.02 -18.39 2.67
C THR A 203 -5.97 -18.24 1.49
N ARG A 204 -5.82 -19.10 0.47
CA ARG A 204 -6.75 -19.15 -0.66
C ARG A 204 -8.21 -19.35 -0.20
N ALA A 205 -8.43 -20.22 0.79
CA ALA A 205 -9.76 -20.47 1.34
C ALA A 205 -10.31 -19.24 2.08
N GLY A 206 -9.48 -18.57 2.88
CA GLY A 206 -9.85 -17.33 3.57
C GLY A 206 -10.21 -16.22 2.59
N LEU A 207 -9.39 -16.00 1.55
CA LEU A 207 -9.64 -15.02 0.50
C LEU A 207 -10.94 -15.31 -0.27
N ALA A 208 -11.24 -16.58 -0.58
CA ALA A 208 -12.49 -16.95 -1.25
C ALA A 208 -13.72 -16.68 -0.38
N ARG A 209 -13.61 -16.88 0.95
CA ARG A 209 -14.69 -16.53 1.91
C ARG A 209 -14.88 -15.01 2.01
N LEU A 210 -13.77 -14.26 2.07
CA LEU A 210 -13.76 -12.81 2.05
C LEU A 210 -14.43 -12.26 0.79
N GLU A 211 -13.98 -12.71 -0.39
CA GLU A 211 -14.55 -12.34 -1.69
C GLU A 211 -16.07 -12.59 -1.73
N ARG A 212 -16.51 -13.77 -1.28
CA ARG A 212 -17.94 -14.10 -1.22
C ARG A 212 -18.71 -13.16 -0.28
N ALA A 213 -18.21 -12.91 0.93
CA ALA A 213 -18.87 -12.02 1.88
C ALA A 213 -19.01 -10.59 1.34
N MET A 214 -18.01 -10.12 0.58
CA MET A 214 -18.03 -8.82 -0.09
C MET A 214 -19.09 -8.76 -1.19
N LEU A 215 -19.11 -9.77 -2.07
CA LEU A 215 -20.04 -9.82 -3.20
C LEU A 215 -21.50 -10.04 -2.78
N GLU A 216 -21.72 -10.80 -1.70
CA GLU A 216 -23.04 -10.98 -1.06
C GLU A 216 -23.47 -9.74 -0.25
N ARG A 217 -22.64 -8.69 -0.19
CA ARG A 217 -22.90 -7.43 0.53
C ARG A 217 -23.24 -7.64 2.00
N ARG A 218 -22.63 -8.66 2.64
CA ARG A 218 -22.87 -8.98 4.06
C ARG A 218 -22.47 -7.84 4.99
N TRP A 219 -21.50 -7.03 4.58
CA TRP A 219 -21.08 -5.84 5.31
C TRP A 219 -21.82 -4.61 4.77
N VAL A 220 -22.81 -4.17 5.55
CA VAL A 220 -23.59 -2.96 5.27
C VAL A 220 -22.77 -1.74 5.70
N ALA A 221 -22.89 -0.65 4.95
CA ALA A 221 -22.26 0.65 5.20
C ALA A 221 -22.25 1.12 6.66
N GLN A 222 -23.33 0.82 7.40
CA GLN A 222 -23.51 1.21 8.81
C GLN A 222 -22.85 0.26 9.81
N ALA A 223 -22.65 -1.01 9.46
CA ALA A 223 -22.04 -2.02 10.33
C ALA A 223 -20.50 -2.07 10.17
N GLY A 224 -19.98 -1.58 9.04
CA GLY A 224 -18.56 -1.66 8.71
C GLY A 224 -18.10 -3.08 8.42
N VAL A 225 -16.79 -3.24 8.23
CA VAL A 225 -16.14 -4.54 8.03
C VAL A 225 -15.35 -4.85 9.30
N PRO A 226 -15.71 -5.89 10.08
CA PRO A 226 -14.96 -6.25 11.29
C PRO A 226 -13.49 -6.52 10.95
N GLY A 227 -12.58 -5.92 11.73
CA GLY A 227 -11.13 -5.99 11.50
C GLY A 227 -10.57 -4.96 10.50
N LEU A 228 -11.42 -4.16 9.83
CA LEU A 228 -10.95 -3.10 8.94
C LEU A 228 -10.81 -1.77 9.69
N ALA A 229 -9.60 -1.21 9.71
CA ALA A 229 -9.37 0.11 10.28
C ALA A 229 -10.18 1.19 9.52
N PRO A 230 -10.77 2.19 10.21
CA PRO A 230 -11.60 3.22 9.57
C PRO A 230 -10.91 3.94 8.42
N GLU A 231 -9.61 4.19 8.56
CA GLU A 231 -8.77 4.87 7.58
C GLU A 231 -8.62 4.12 6.24
N ARG A 232 -8.86 2.80 6.26
CA ARG A 232 -8.67 1.87 5.14
C ARG A 232 -9.95 1.60 4.36
N ILE A 233 -11.10 2.05 4.86
CA ILE A 233 -12.42 1.85 4.22
C ILE A 233 -12.41 2.33 2.77
N ASP A 234 -11.83 3.50 2.49
CA ASP A 234 -11.82 4.10 1.14
C ASP A 234 -10.95 3.34 0.13
N ILE A 235 -10.09 2.42 0.54
CA ILE A 235 -9.14 1.73 -0.36
C ILE A 235 -9.23 0.21 -0.22
N PHE A 236 -10.29 -0.26 0.43
CA PHE A 236 -10.63 -1.66 0.55
C PHE A 236 -11.95 -1.86 -0.20
N PRO A 237 -12.05 -2.78 -1.18
CA PRO A 237 -13.23 -2.84 -2.04
C PRO A 237 -14.54 -3.11 -1.28
N ALA A 238 -14.45 -3.71 -0.08
CA ALA A 238 -15.61 -3.92 0.81
C ALA A 238 -16.09 -2.65 1.54
N GLY A 239 -15.22 -1.65 1.72
CA GLY A 239 -15.56 -0.39 2.38
C GLY A 239 -16.36 0.55 1.49
N TRP A 240 -16.45 0.26 0.20
CA TRP A 240 -17.03 1.15 -0.80
C TRP A 240 -18.54 0.97 -0.96
N ARG A 241 -19.23 0.92 0.17
CA ARG A 241 -20.68 1.13 0.26
C ARG A 241 -20.89 2.43 1.01
N ARG A 242 -20.53 3.59 0.45
CA ARG A 242 -21.06 4.85 0.99
C ARG A 242 -22.54 4.87 0.63
N SER A 243 -23.41 4.61 1.61
CA SER A 243 -24.84 4.79 1.37
C SER A 243 -25.08 6.21 0.87
N ALA A 244 -25.79 6.33 -0.25
CA ALA A 244 -26.32 7.56 -0.82
C ALA A 244 -27.35 8.27 0.11
N ARG A 245 -27.12 8.33 1.43
CA ARG A 245 -28.05 8.89 2.44
C ARG A 245 -27.39 9.55 3.65
N CYS A 246 -26.11 9.94 3.61
CA CYS A 246 -25.51 10.71 4.72
C CYS A 246 -25.37 12.22 4.44
N SER A 247 -26.14 12.78 3.49
CA SER A 247 -26.20 14.23 3.25
C SER A 247 -27.53 14.87 3.68
N LYS A 248 -28.31 14.25 4.57
CA LYS A 248 -29.59 14.82 5.04
C LYS A 248 -29.67 15.27 6.50
N TYR A 249 -28.59 15.18 7.27
CA TYR A 249 -28.59 15.76 8.62
C TYR A 249 -27.22 16.39 8.94
N SER A 250 -27.02 17.58 8.37
CA SER A 250 -26.19 18.63 8.97
C SER A 250 -26.90 19.95 8.66
N SER A 251 -27.84 20.28 9.54
CA SER A 251 -28.47 21.57 9.73
C SER A 251 -28.43 21.83 11.22
#